data_AF-A0A955FTP8-F1
#
_entry.id   AF-A0A955FTP8-F1
#
_cell.length_a   1.000
_cell.length_b   1.000
_cell.length_c   1.000
_cell.angle_alpha   90.00
_cell.angle_beta   90.00
_cell.angle_gamma   90.00
#
_symmetry.space_group_name_H-M   'P 1'
#
loop_
_entity.id
_entity.type
_entity.pdbx_description
1 polymer ?
#
loop_
_entity_poly.entity_id
_entity_poly.type
_entity_poly.pdbx_seq_one_letter_code
_entity_poly.pdbx_strand_id
1 'polypeptide(L)'
;MSMVVERGFTIVELMLFLAVSGVLFAALMLGIGSNVNQQRYRNDVADFKSLLQNQYAEVLTPQNIRSSDTTCDSSTSVPKPTDAPGADDRGATECVILGRSIQIKNGTEVTVANVVGREDENILRSIRDRGQDTTVFSSYHPQISSIDKSRSDLSATLKRFDRTVLDVTVLVLRSPVNGLVKVYWSNGVVVPAAVLSAPSASKFEACFGGGADAASMPVQVISINTNIAGADGIVSRDAAAGECP
;
A
#
# COMPACT_ATOMS: atom_id res chain seq x y z
N MET A 1 6.46 20.72 -76.75
CA MET A 1 7.08 20.98 -75.43
C MET A 1 6.03 21.67 -74.58
N SER A 2 5.31 20.92 -73.75
CA SER A 2 4.20 21.44 -72.95
C SER A 2 4.75 22.12 -71.70
N MET A 3 4.47 23.41 -71.55
CA MET A 3 4.94 24.22 -70.43
C MET A 3 4.00 23.95 -69.25
N VAL A 4 4.49 23.22 -68.25
CA VAL A 4 3.74 23.00 -67.00
C VAL A 4 3.74 24.32 -66.23
N VAL A 5 2.57 24.95 -66.11
CA VAL A 5 2.39 26.14 -65.29
C VAL A 5 2.32 25.68 -63.84
N GLU A 6 3.38 25.90 -63.06
CA GLU A 6 3.34 25.70 -61.61
C GLU A 6 2.37 26.71 -60.99
N ARG A 7 1.28 26.21 -60.40
CA ARG A 7 0.34 27.03 -59.63
C ARG A 7 0.89 27.18 -58.22
N GLY A 8 1.38 28.38 -57.89
CA GLY A 8 1.77 28.75 -56.53
C GLY A 8 0.55 28.91 -55.62
N PHE A 9 0.70 28.53 -54.35
CA PHE A 9 -0.30 28.77 -53.31
C PHE A 9 -0.42 30.26 -53.01
N THR A 10 -1.64 30.75 -52.84
CA THR A 10 -1.85 32.14 -52.42
C THR A 10 -1.56 32.31 -50.93
N ILE A 11 -1.14 33.51 -50.53
CA ILE A 11 -0.93 33.85 -49.10
C ILE A 11 -2.21 33.59 -48.29
N VAL A 12 -3.38 33.85 -48.87
CA VAL A 12 -4.68 33.63 -48.22
C VAL A 12 -4.92 32.13 -47.96
N GLU A 13 -4.60 31.27 -48.92
CA GLU A 13 -4.75 29.82 -48.79
C GLU A 13 -3.79 29.23 -47.74
N LEU A 14 -2.55 29.73 -47.69
CA LEU A 14 -1.57 29.33 -46.67
C LEU A 14 -2.04 29.72 -45.26
N MET A 15 -2.56 30.95 -45.11
CA MET A 15 -3.07 31.43 -43.82
C MET A 15 -4.32 30.67 -43.38
N LEU A 16 -5.22 30.32 -44.31
CA LEU A 16 -6.41 29.52 -44.03
C LEU A 16 -6.03 28.09 -43.63
N PHE A 17 -5.07 27.48 -44.32
CA PHE A 17 -4.56 26.15 -43.97
C PHE A 17 -3.91 26.13 -42.59
N LEU A 18 -3.09 27.14 -42.27
CA LEU A 18 -2.46 27.27 -40.94
C LEU A 18 -3.50 27.52 -39.84
N ALA A 19 -4.51 28.35 -40.11
CA ALA A 19 -5.59 28.61 -39.15
C ALA A 19 -6.38 27.33 -38.83
N VAL A 20 -6.78 26.58 -39.86
CA VAL A 20 -7.54 25.32 -39.67
C VAL A 20 -6.67 24.27 -38.98
N SER A 21 -5.41 24.13 -39.38
CA SER A 21 -4.46 23.18 -38.76
C SER A 21 -4.20 23.53 -37.30
N GLY A 22 -4.05 24.82 -36.97
CA GLY A 22 -3.86 25.31 -35.60
C GLY A 22 -5.07 25.05 -34.71
N VAL A 23 -6.28 25.28 -35.22
CA VAL A 23 -7.53 24.98 -34.49
C VAL A 23 -7.69 23.48 -34.25
N LEU A 24 -7.45 22.64 -35.26
CA LEU A 24 -7.48 21.18 -35.11
C LEU A 24 -6.45 20.70 -34.08
N PHE A 25 -5.23 21.24 -34.12
CA PHE A 25 -4.18 20.89 -33.16
C PHE A 25 -4.56 21.31 -31.72
N ALA A 26 -5.10 22.51 -31.54
CA ALA A 26 -5.56 22.97 -30.23
C ALA A 26 -6.71 22.11 -29.68
N ALA A 27 -7.66 21.72 -30.54
CA ALA A 27 -8.76 20.84 -30.16
C ALA A 27 -8.27 19.44 -29.73
N LEU A 28 -7.28 18.87 -30.45
CA LEU A 28 -6.67 17.61 -30.08
C LEU A 28 -5.94 17.68 -28.72
N MET A 29 -5.19 18.77 -28.47
CA MET A 29 -4.47 18.95 -27.21
C MET A 29 -5.40 18.99 -25.99
N LEU A 30 -6.57 19.61 -26.12
CA LEU A 30 -7.57 19.63 -25.04
C LEU A 30 -8.13 18.22 -24.74
N GLY A 31 -8.21 17.33 -25.73
CA GLY A 31 -8.71 15.96 -25.57
C GLY A 31 -7.71 14.98 -24.93
N ILE A 32 -6.41 15.27 -24.97
CA ILE A 32 -5.37 14.36 -24.46
C ILE A 32 -5.28 14.43 -22.92
N GLY A 33 -5.46 15.61 -22.33
CA GLY A 33 -5.27 15.82 -20.88
C GLY A 33 -6.22 14.98 -20.00
N SER A 34 -7.49 14.86 -20.37
CA SER A 34 -8.47 14.09 -19.60
C SER A 34 -8.20 12.58 -19.62
N ASN A 35 -7.75 12.05 -20.75
CA ASN A 35 -7.45 10.62 -20.92
C ASN A 35 -6.22 10.20 -20.09
N VAL A 36 -5.19 11.05 -20.01
CA VAL A 36 -3.99 10.74 -19.22
C VAL A 36 -4.30 10.64 -17.73
N ASN A 37 -5.10 11.56 -17.19
CA ASN A 37 -5.45 11.54 -15.77
C ASN A 37 -6.30 10.32 -15.40
N GLN A 38 -7.22 9.89 -16.27
CA GLN A 38 -8.00 8.67 -16.07
C GLN A 38 -7.14 7.40 -16.09
N GLN A 39 -6.15 7.34 -16.98
CA GLN A 39 -5.23 6.20 -17.05
C GLN A 39 -4.36 6.12 -15.80
N ARG A 40 -3.80 7.25 -15.33
CA ARG A 40 -3.03 7.30 -14.08
C ARG A 40 -3.86 6.82 -12.89
N TYR A 41 -5.10 7.28 -12.77
CA TYR A 41 -6.00 6.83 -11.72
C TYR A 41 -6.23 5.30 -11.74
N ARG A 42 -6.54 4.74 -12.92
CA ARG A 42 -6.76 3.28 -13.04
C ARG A 42 -5.51 2.48 -12.71
N ASN A 43 -4.34 2.97 -13.13
CA ASN A 43 -3.06 2.35 -12.80
C ASN A 43 -2.81 2.41 -11.29
N ASP A 44 -3.00 3.56 -10.64
CA ASP A 44 -2.83 3.68 -9.18
C ASP A 44 -3.72 2.70 -8.40
N VAL A 45 -4.99 2.53 -8.80
CA VAL A 45 -5.88 1.57 -8.13
C VAL A 45 -5.41 0.14 -8.35
N ALA A 46 -5.00 -0.21 -9.57
CA ALA A 46 -4.49 -1.54 -9.89
C ALA A 46 -3.16 -1.83 -9.18
N ASP A 47 -2.26 -0.86 -9.13
CA ASP A 47 -0.94 -0.95 -8.50
C ASP A 47 -1.09 -1.05 -6.98
N PHE A 48 -1.97 -0.26 -6.38
CA PHE A 48 -2.25 -0.36 -4.95
C PHE A 48 -2.88 -1.70 -4.58
N LYS A 49 -3.84 -2.20 -5.38
CA LYS A 49 -4.40 -3.55 -5.19
C LYS A 49 -3.29 -4.60 -5.28
N SER A 50 -2.44 -4.53 -6.29
CA SER A 50 -1.34 -5.46 -6.50
C SER A 50 -0.33 -5.40 -5.37
N LEU A 51 -0.02 -4.20 -4.86
CA LEU A 51 0.82 -3.99 -3.69
C LEU A 51 0.26 -4.74 -2.49
N LEU A 52 -1.02 -4.54 -2.16
CA LEU A 52 -1.66 -5.25 -1.06
C LEU A 52 -1.58 -6.77 -1.28
N GLN A 53 -1.94 -7.27 -2.45
CA GLN A 53 -1.91 -8.71 -2.75
C GLN A 53 -0.51 -9.31 -2.61
N ASN A 54 0.52 -8.60 -3.08
CA ASN A 54 1.92 -9.02 -2.95
C ASN A 54 2.35 -9.07 -1.48
N GLN A 55 1.97 -8.09 -0.66
CA GLN A 55 2.29 -8.11 0.77
C GLN A 55 1.65 -9.29 1.50
N TYR A 56 0.45 -9.71 1.10
CA TYR A 56 -0.19 -10.92 1.65
C TYR A 56 0.56 -12.19 1.21
N ALA A 57 0.98 -12.27 -0.05
CA ALA A 57 1.75 -13.40 -0.55
C ALA A 57 3.13 -13.53 0.15
N GLU A 58 3.79 -12.41 0.44
CA GLU A 58 5.06 -12.39 1.16
C GLU A 58 4.93 -12.86 2.62
N VAL A 59 3.77 -12.69 3.26
CA VAL A 59 3.53 -13.21 4.62
C VAL A 59 3.40 -14.74 4.63
N LEU A 60 2.89 -15.33 3.55
CA LEU A 60 2.78 -16.79 3.41
C LEU A 60 4.15 -17.45 3.20
N THR A 61 5.09 -16.76 2.54
CA THR A 61 6.45 -17.23 2.30
C THR A 61 7.46 -16.26 2.91
N PRO A 62 7.61 -16.22 4.25
CA PRO A 62 8.51 -15.28 4.90
C PRO A 62 9.96 -15.63 4.52
N GLN A 63 10.62 -14.70 3.82
CA GLN A 63 12.05 -14.79 3.60
C GLN A 63 12.77 -14.33 4.86
N ASN A 64 13.68 -15.15 5.36
CA ASN A 64 14.42 -14.85 6.56
C ASN A 64 15.53 -13.85 6.24
N ILE A 65 15.31 -12.56 6.53
CA ILE A 65 16.32 -11.51 6.33
C ILE A 65 17.33 -11.60 7.46
N ARG A 66 18.40 -12.37 7.25
CA ARG A 66 19.57 -12.40 8.12
C ARG A 66 20.59 -11.38 7.61
N SER A 67 20.38 -10.12 7.98
CA SER A 67 21.47 -9.14 7.93
C SER A 67 22.39 -9.41 9.13
N SER A 68 23.69 -9.59 8.89
CA SER A 68 24.69 -10.00 9.89
C SER A 68 24.89 -9.00 11.05
N ASP A 69 24.31 -7.80 10.94
CA ASP A 69 24.53 -6.67 11.83
C ASP A 69 23.25 -6.23 12.55
N THR A 70 22.25 -7.10 12.62
CA THR A 70 20.94 -6.77 13.18
C THR A 70 20.70 -7.51 14.48
N THR A 71 20.73 -6.82 15.61
CA THR A 71 20.35 -7.39 16.90
C THR A 71 18.92 -7.00 17.27
N CYS A 72 18.26 -7.89 18.00
CA CYS A 72 16.95 -7.66 18.59
C CYS A 72 17.18 -7.10 19.98
N ASP A 73 17.14 -5.78 20.12
CA ASP A 73 17.34 -5.15 21.41
C ASP A 73 16.29 -5.67 22.40
N SER A 74 16.77 -6.21 23.53
CA SER A 74 15.96 -6.80 24.59
C SER A 74 14.95 -5.82 25.21
N SER A 75 15.15 -4.51 25.01
CA SER A 75 14.27 -3.45 25.50
C SER A 75 13.24 -2.95 24.48
N THR A 76 13.47 -3.13 23.18
CA THR A 76 12.63 -2.53 22.13
C THR A 76 12.15 -3.51 21.06
N SER A 77 12.62 -4.76 21.00
CA SER A 77 12.25 -5.74 19.95
C SER A 77 12.40 -5.22 18.51
N VAL A 78 13.24 -4.19 18.31
CA VAL A 78 13.51 -3.59 17.01
C VAL A 78 14.88 -4.07 16.49
N PRO A 79 14.94 -4.59 15.26
CA PRO A 79 16.16 -4.71 14.46
C PRO A 79 16.96 -3.41 14.47
N LYS A 80 18.10 -3.36 15.16
CA LYS A 80 19.01 -2.21 15.10
C LYS A 80 20.29 -2.59 14.35
N PRO A 81 20.76 -1.77 13.38
CA PRO A 81 22.11 -1.95 12.84
C PRO A 81 23.15 -1.73 13.95
N THR A 82 24.08 -2.67 14.12
CA THR A 82 25.16 -2.56 15.11
C THR A 82 26.22 -1.56 14.66
N ASP A 83 26.38 -0.46 15.40
CA ASP A 83 27.42 0.56 15.16
C ASP A 83 28.81 0.20 15.76
N ALA A 84 28.98 -0.99 16.33
CA ALA A 84 30.26 -1.40 16.94
C ALA A 84 30.50 -2.92 16.85
N PRO A 85 31.68 -3.38 16.36
CA PRO A 85 32.09 -4.77 16.47
C PRO A 85 32.65 -5.01 17.89
N GLY A 86 31.76 -5.15 18.87
CA GLY A 86 32.11 -5.40 20.26
C GLY A 86 31.31 -6.57 20.82
N ALA A 87 32.02 -7.68 21.03
CA ALA A 87 31.77 -8.83 21.91
C ALA A 87 30.33 -9.28 22.23
N ASP A 88 30.08 -10.58 21.97
CA ASP A 88 29.09 -11.46 22.62
C ASP A 88 27.63 -11.51 22.16
N ASP A 89 27.34 -11.43 20.85
CA ASP A 89 26.10 -12.07 20.33
C ASP A 89 26.14 -12.44 18.83
N ARG A 90 27.26 -13.01 18.38
CA ARG A 90 27.38 -13.54 17.02
C ARG A 90 26.71 -14.91 16.94
N GLY A 91 25.42 -14.97 16.63
CA GLY A 91 24.76 -16.22 16.22
C GLY A 91 23.28 -16.38 16.56
N ALA A 92 22.68 -15.51 17.37
CA ALA A 92 21.27 -15.64 17.77
C ALA A 92 20.53 -14.31 17.58
N THR A 93 19.92 -14.11 16.41
CA THR A 93 18.82 -13.16 16.32
C THR A 93 17.57 -13.82 16.87
N GLU A 94 17.17 -13.47 18.11
CA GLU A 94 15.90 -13.92 18.74
C GLU A 94 14.65 -13.29 18.09
N CYS A 95 14.79 -12.53 16.99
CA CYS A 95 13.66 -11.97 16.26
C CYS A 95 13.09 -12.98 15.28
N VAL A 96 11.77 -13.12 15.34
CA VAL A 96 10.98 -13.83 14.35
C VAL A 96 10.24 -12.78 13.50
N ILE A 97 10.26 -12.95 12.18
CA ILE A 97 9.41 -12.16 11.28
C ILE A 97 7.98 -12.69 11.44
N LEU A 98 7.11 -11.85 12.00
CA LEU A 98 5.70 -12.17 12.23
C LEU A 98 4.83 -11.82 11.04
N GLY A 99 5.24 -10.88 10.18
CA GLY A 99 4.47 -10.52 9.00
C GLY A 99 4.82 -9.15 8.44
N ARG A 100 3.81 -8.42 7.94
CA ARG A 100 3.96 -7.14 7.26
C ARG A 100 3.01 -6.09 7.82
N SER A 101 3.48 -4.85 7.88
CA SER A 101 2.69 -3.66 8.17
C SER A 101 2.56 -2.80 6.92
N ILE A 102 1.35 -2.38 6.62
CA ILE A 102 1.03 -1.43 5.55
C ILE A 102 0.41 -0.22 6.22
N GLN A 103 1.14 0.89 6.23
CA GLN A 103 0.70 2.16 6.79
C GLN A 103 0.37 3.11 5.67
N ILE A 104 -0.80 3.73 5.75
CA ILE A 104 -1.24 4.77 4.81
C ILE A 104 -1.34 6.05 5.61
N LYS A 105 -0.67 7.09 5.11
CA LYS A 105 -0.62 8.41 5.71
C LYS A 105 -1.05 9.46 4.69
N ASN A 106 -1.85 10.42 5.12
CA ASN A 106 -2.43 11.48 4.30
C ASN A 106 -3.16 10.95 3.04
N GLY A 107 -3.62 9.70 3.05
CA GLY A 107 -4.30 9.06 1.92
C GLY A 107 -3.44 8.80 0.68
N THR A 108 -2.19 9.25 0.62
CA THR A 108 -1.33 9.12 -0.57
C THR A 108 -0.02 8.41 -0.27
N GLU A 109 0.52 8.56 0.92
CA GLU A 109 1.81 7.96 1.31
C GLU A 109 1.55 6.54 1.83
N VAL A 110 2.07 5.54 1.14
CA VAL A 110 1.99 4.14 1.56
C VAL A 110 3.37 3.68 1.99
N THR A 111 3.49 3.25 3.24
CA THR A 111 4.71 2.69 3.82
C THR A 111 4.49 1.22 4.16
N VAL A 112 5.34 0.36 3.62
CA VAL A 112 5.33 -1.07 3.88
C VAL A 112 6.59 -1.43 4.65
N ALA A 113 6.45 -2.29 5.66
CA ALA A 113 7.57 -2.74 6.46
C ALA A 113 7.34 -4.13 7.05
N ASN A 114 8.44 -4.81 7.42
CA ASN A 114 8.37 -6.05 8.19
C ASN A 114 7.86 -5.79 9.61
N VAL A 115 7.01 -6.69 10.10
CA VAL A 115 6.67 -6.79 11.53
C VAL A 115 7.50 -7.92 12.10
N VAL A 116 8.28 -7.59 13.11
CA VAL A 116 9.17 -8.51 13.83
C VAL A 116 8.73 -8.59 15.27
N GLY A 117 8.96 -9.73 15.90
CA GLY A 117 8.70 -9.92 17.32
C GLY A 117 9.80 -10.75 17.94
N ARG A 118 9.85 -10.74 19.27
CA ARG A 118 10.83 -11.50 20.05
C ARG A 118 10.17 -12.75 20.62
N GLU A 119 10.90 -13.85 20.57
CA GLU A 119 10.49 -15.09 21.23
C GLU A 119 10.78 -15.01 22.74
N ASP A 120 9.77 -15.25 23.58
CA ASP A 120 9.95 -15.42 25.03
C ASP A 120 9.61 -16.87 25.41
N GLU A 121 10.64 -17.66 25.73
CA GLU A 121 10.52 -19.08 26.03
C GLU A 121 9.53 -19.39 27.17
N ASN A 122 9.38 -18.48 28.14
CA ASN A 122 8.48 -18.69 29.29
C ASN A 122 7.02 -18.53 28.87
N ILE A 123 6.74 -17.64 27.92
CA ILE A 123 5.39 -17.36 27.45
C ILE A 123 4.92 -18.41 26.44
N LEU A 124 5.81 -18.89 25.55
CA LEU A 124 5.43 -19.89 24.55
C LEU A 124 4.96 -21.22 25.13
N ARG A 125 5.53 -21.64 26.26
CA ARG A 125 5.09 -22.86 26.97
C ARG A 125 3.65 -22.73 27.45
N SER A 126 3.22 -21.53 27.86
CA SER A 126 1.86 -21.26 28.32
C SER A 126 0.84 -21.12 27.19
N ILE A 127 1.29 -20.64 26.02
CA ILE A 127 0.43 -20.38 24.86
C ILE A 127 0.16 -21.65 24.05
N ARG A 128 1.17 -22.55 23.94
CA ARG A 128 1.04 -23.83 23.24
C ARG A 128 -0.11 -24.69 23.79
N ASP A 129 -0.50 -24.47 25.05
CA ASP A 129 -1.56 -25.24 25.71
C ASP A 129 -2.96 -24.61 25.62
N ARG A 130 -3.12 -23.28 25.35
CA ARG A 130 -4.43 -22.59 25.47
C ARG A 130 -4.69 -21.34 24.60
N GLY A 131 -3.78 -20.91 23.71
CA GLY A 131 -3.84 -19.56 23.13
C GLY A 131 -4.93 -19.31 22.07
N GLN A 132 -5.76 -18.28 22.26
CA GLN A 132 -6.43 -17.58 21.16
C GLN A 132 -5.38 -16.80 20.34
N ASP A 133 -5.49 -16.75 19.01
CA ASP A 133 -4.38 -16.23 18.18
C ASP A 133 -3.95 -14.78 18.51
N THR A 134 -4.84 -13.93 19.03
CA THR A 134 -4.49 -12.55 19.43
C THR A 134 -3.51 -12.51 20.61
N THR A 135 -3.62 -13.44 21.56
CA THR A 135 -2.72 -13.53 22.71
C THR A 135 -1.35 -14.08 22.32
N VAL A 136 -1.33 -14.92 21.27
CA VAL A 136 -0.09 -15.35 20.61
C VAL A 136 0.64 -14.13 20.07
N PHE A 137 0.01 -13.34 19.20
CA PHE A 137 0.68 -12.19 18.59
C PHE A 137 1.15 -11.16 19.60
N SER A 138 0.35 -10.84 20.62
CA SER A 138 0.74 -9.86 21.64
C SER A 138 1.96 -10.30 22.46
N SER A 139 2.13 -11.61 22.70
CA SER A 139 3.25 -12.14 23.50
C SER A 139 4.61 -11.96 22.84
N TYR A 140 4.65 -11.93 21.51
CA TYR A 140 5.88 -11.69 20.75
C TYR A 140 6.26 -10.20 20.70
N HIS A 141 5.50 -9.31 21.37
CA HIS A 141 5.73 -7.87 21.42
C HIS A 141 6.06 -7.25 20.05
N PRO A 142 5.14 -7.34 19.07
CA PRO A 142 5.42 -7.04 17.68
C PRO A 142 5.78 -5.56 17.48
N GLN A 143 6.82 -5.33 16.69
CA GLN A 143 7.32 -4.01 16.31
C GLN A 143 7.52 -3.93 14.80
N ILE A 144 7.48 -2.70 14.27
CA ILE A 144 7.74 -2.45 12.86
C ILE A 144 9.25 -2.27 12.67
N SER A 145 9.85 -3.08 11.80
CA SER A 145 11.26 -2.99 11.43
C SER A 145 11.57 -1.59 10.90
N SER A 146 12.66 -0.99 11.38
CA SER A 146 13.19 0.29 10.87
C SER A 146 14.06 0.12 9.62
N ILE A 147 14.52 -1.10 9.35
CA ILE A 147 15.51 -1.41 8.32
C ILE A 147 14.82 -1.72 6.98
N ASP A 148 13.70 -2.45 7.01
CA ASP A 148 13.02 -2.94 5.81
C ASP A 148 11.81 -2.08 5.43
N LYS A 149 11.97 -0.76 5.45
CA LYS A 149 10.90 0.18 5.14
C LYS A 149 10.94 0.55 3.65
N SER A 150 9.85 0.25 2.95
CA SER A 150 9.61 0.73 1.59
C SER A 150 8.49 1.78 1.61
N ARG A 151 8.72 2.92 0.97
CA ARG A 151 7.73 3.99 0.82
C ARG A 151 7.38 4.17 -0.64
N SER A 152 6.10 4.32 -0.92
CA SER A 152 5.55 4.65 -2.24
C SER A 152 4.45 5.69 -2.11
N ASP A 153 4.38 6.63 -3.05
CA ASP A 153 3.34 7.64 -3.11
C ASP A 153 2.32 7.30 -4.20
N LEU A 154 1.03 7.42 -3.88
CA LEU A 154 -0.09 7.30 -4.82
C LEU A 154 -0.39 8.66 -5.45
N SER A 155 -0.73 8.68 -6.74
CA SER A 155 -1.20 9.91 -7.39
C SER A 155 -2.65 10.22 -7.01
N ALA A 156 -3.46 9.19 -6.77
CA ALA A 156 -4.82 9.28 -6.24
C ALA A 156 -4.83 9.33 -4.70
N THR A 157 -5.77 10.09 -4.13
CA THR A 157 -5.91 10.21 -2.67
C THR A 157 -6.95 9.23 -2.15
N LEU A 158 -6.53 8.36 -1.23
CA LEU A 158 -7.42 7.51 -0.47
C LEU A 158 -8.18 8.33 0.58
N LYS A 159 -9.49 8.15 0.59
CA LYS A 159 -10.41 8.78 1.53
C LYS A 159 -11.30 7.74 2.17
N ARG A 160 -11.82 8.06 3.34
CA ARG A 160 -12.92 7.31 3.94
C ARG A 160 -14.25 7.75 3.31
N PHE A 161 -15.29 6.97 3.55
CA PHE A 161 -16.65 7.31 3.10
C PHE A 161 -17.16 8.64 3.68
N ASP A 162 -16.64 9.07 4.84
CA ASP A 162 -16.95 10.37 5.48
C ASP A 162 -16.18 11.56 4.86
N ARG A 163 -15.49 11.34 3.73
CA ARG A 163 -14.67 12.32 3.00
C ARG A 163 -13.38 12.76 3.69
N THR A 164 -13.04 12.18 4.84
CA THR A 164 -11.77 12.43 5.51
C THR A 164 -10.64 11.74 4.77
N VAL A 165 -9.46 12.35 4.83
CA VAL A 165 -8.22 11.75 4.32
C VAL A 165 -7.95 10.47 5.11
N LEU A 166 -7.59 9.40 4.41
CA LEU A 166 -7.38 8.10 5.03
C LEU A 166 -5.99 8.03 5.69
N ASP A 167 -6.01 7.88 7.01
CA ASP A 167 -4.87 7.36 7.78
C ASP A 167 -5.23 5.99 8.36
N VAL A 168 -4.48 4.96 8.02
CA VAL A 168 -4.74 3.59 8.49
C VAL A 168 -3.46 2.79 8.63
N THR A 169 -3.44 1.90 9.61
CA THR A 169 -2.42 0.84 9.71
C THR A 169 -3.12 -0.49 9.50
N VAL A 170 -2.65 -1.26 8.52
CA VAL A 170 -3.06 -2.65 8.29
C VAL A 170 -1.88 -3.55 8.63
N LEU A 171 -2.13 -4.57 9.45
CA LEU A 171 -1.17 -5.60 9.79
C LEU A 171 -1.63 -6.92 9.23
N VAL A 172 -0.73 -7.61 8.56
CA VAL A 172 -0.94 -8.97 8.09
C VAL A 172 0.09 -9.83 8.82
N LEU A 173 -0.38 -10.60 9.81
CA LEU A 173 0.48 -11.35 10.72
C LEU A 173 0.25 -12.85 10.52
N ARG A 174 1.34 -13.61 10.48
CA ARG A 174 1.36 -15.06 10.49
C ARG A 174 1.85 -15.55 11.84
N SER A 175 1.05 -16.38 12.48
CA SER A 175 1.41 -16.97 13.76
C SER A 175 2.59 -17.92 13.57
N PRO A 176 3.67 -17.75 14.34
CA PRO A 176 4.83 -18.64 14.27
C PRO A 176 4.55 -20.03 14.85
N VAL A 177 3.47 -20.19 15.65
CA VAL A 177 3.15 -21.45 16.34
C VAL A 177 2.27 -22.36 15.49
N ASN A 178 1.23 -21.82 14.86
CA ASN A 178 0.24 -22.59 14.10
C ASN A 178 0.20 -22.22 12.61
N GLY A 179 0.97 -21.22 12.16
CA GLY A 179 1.01 -20.78 10.76
C GLY A 179 -0.22 -20.02 10.29
N LEU A 180 -1.20 -19.77 11.16
CA LEU A 180 -2.43 -19.05 10.80
C LEU A 180 -2.11 -17.58 10.49
N VAL A 181 -2.67 -17.09 9.39
CA VAL A 181 -2.57 -15.67 9.01
C VAL A 181 -3.81 -14.93 9.49
N LYS A 182 -3.61 -13.77 10.11
CA LYS A 182 -4.66 -12.85 10.55
C LYS A 182 -4.37 -11.44 10.10
N VAL A 183 -5.43 -10.74 9.74
CA VAL A 183 -5.37 -9.34 9.33
C VAL A 183 -5.98 -8.48 10.42
N TYR A 184 -5.24 -7.47 10.84
CA TYR A 184 -5.70 -6.45 11.76
C TYR A 184 -5.64 -5.09 11.07
N TRP A 185 -6.50 -4.16 11.49
CA TRP A 185 -6.39 -2.80 11.05
C TRP A 185 -6.87 -1.83 12.12
N SER A 186 -6.36 -0.60 12.07
CA SER A 186 -6.79 0.47 12.95
C SER A 186 -6.72 1.80 12.22
N ASN A 187 -7.59 2.74 12.62
CA ASN A 187 -7.50 4.11 12.16
C ASN A 187 -6.20 4.75 12.68
N GLY A 188 -5.59 5.59 11.85
CA GLY A 188 -4.33 6.26 12.15
C GLY A 188 -3.09 5.40 11.85
N VAL A 189 -1.95 6.08 11.82
CA VAL A 189 -0.63 5.45 11.73
C VAL A 189 -0.16 5.12 13.14
N VAL A 190 -0.28 3.86 13.54
CA VAL A 190 -0.01 3.42 14.92
C VAL A 190 0.92 2.20 14.96
N VAL A 191 1.44 1.92 16.15
CA VAL A 191 2.32 0.77 16.40
C VAL A 191 1.53 -0.54 16.52
N PRO A 192 2.14 -1.71 16.26
CA PRO A 192 1.41 -2.97 16.19
C PRO A 192 0.62 -3.34 17.45
N ALA A 193 1.18 -3.04 18.64
CA ALA A 193 0.50 -3.28 19.91
C ALA A 193 -0.86 -2.56 20.01
N ALA A 194 -0.96 -1.33 19.50
CA ALA A 194 -2.21 -0.57 19.48
C ALA A 194 -3.23 -1.22 18.54
N VAL A 195 -2.80 -1.66 17.36
CA VAL A 195 -3.67 -2.34 16.38
C VAL A 195 -4.22 -3.65 16.96
N LEU A 196 -3.37 -4.45 17.62
CA LEU A 196 -3.77 -5.73 18.21
C LEU A 196 -4.74 -5.58 19.39
N SER A 197 -4.68 -4.47 20.09
CA SER A 197 -5.60 -4.14 21.18
C SER A 197 -6.93 -3.55 20.69
N ALA A 198 -6.99 -3.10 19.43
CA ALA A 198 -8.18 -2.50 18.86
C ALA A 198 -9.21 -3.57 18.47
N PRO A 199 -10.53 -3.27 18.56
CA PRO A 199 -11.56 -4.16 18.08
C PRO A 199 -11.36 -4.42 16.58
N SER A 200 -11.14 -5.69 16.23
CA SER A 200 -10.93 -6.10 14.84
C SER A 200 -12.25 -6.11 14.09
N ALA A 201 -12.52 -5.07 13.30
CA ALA A 201 -13.65 -5.11 12.39
C ALA A 201 -13.39 -6.12 11.26
N SER A 202 -14.43 -6.83 10.85
CA SER A 202 -14.37 -7.89 9.83
C SER A 202 -14.06 -7.38 8.41
N LYS A 203 -14.14 -6.07 8.20
CA LYS A 203 -13.97 -5.43 6.91
C LYS A 203 -13.36 -4.05 7.07
N PHE A 204 -12.38 -3.76 6.21
CA PHE A 204 -11.86 -2.42 5.99
C PHE A 204 -12.24 -1.97 4.58
N GLU A 205 -12.63 -0.71 4.42
CA GLU A 205 -13.01 -0.13 3.13
C GLU A 205 -12.49 1.30 3.00
N ALA A 206 -12.04 1.65 1.80
CA ALA A 206 -11.59 2.99 1.44
C ALA A 206 -11.99 3.35 0.01
N CYS A 207 -12.18 4.64 -0.22
CA CYS A 207 -12.50 5.23 -1.53
C CYS A 207 -11.25 5.83 -2.15
N PHE A 208 -11.07 5.61 -3.45
CA PHE A 208 -10.09 6.36 -4.24
C PHE A 208 -10.72 7.65 -4.75
N GLY A 209 -10.36 8.78 -4.14
CA GLY A 209 -10.75 10.09 -4.62
C GLY A 209 -10.02 10.47 -5.91
N GLY A 210 -10.77 10.87 -6.93
CA GLY A 210 -10.20 11.56 -8.09
C GLY A 210 -9.62 12.92 -7.68
N GLY A 211 -8.59 13.40 -8.39
CA GLY A 211 -8.05 14.75 -8.22
C GLY A 211 -9.05 15.85 -8.59
N ALA A 212 -8.58 17.08 -8.81
CA ALA A 212 -9.42 18.24 -9.11
C ALA A 212 -10.43 18.06 -10.29
N ASP A 213 -10.23 17.06 -11.16
CA ASP A 213 -11.11 16.69 -12.28
C ASP A 213 -12.09 15.53 -11.96
N ALA A 214 -12.40 15.31 -10.67
CA ALA A 214 -13.20 14.20 -10.15
C ALA A 214 -14.59 14.01 -10.78
N ALA A 215 -15.16 15.04 -11.42
CA ALA A 215 -16.51 15.00 -11.98
C ALA A 215 -16.72 13.96 -13.10
N SER A 216 -15.65 13.42 -13.70
CA SER A 216 -15.73 12.45 -14.81
C SER A 216 -15.02 11.11 -14.55
N MET A 217 -14.41 10.93 -13.38
CA MET A 217 -13.66 9.71 -13.06
C MET A 217 -14.55 8.72 -12.31
N PRO A 218 -14.53 7.42 -12.67
CA PRO A 218 -15.24 6.40 -11.90
C PRO A 218 -14.55 6.27 -10.54
N VAL A 219 -15.30 6.52 -9.46
CA VAL A 219 -14.78 6.35 -8.10
C VAL A 219 -14.74 4.86 -7.79
N GLN A 220 -13.61 4.36 -7.31
CA GLN A 220 -13.45 2.96 -6.90
C GLN A 220 -13.35 2.81 -5.39
N VAL A 221 -13.97 1.76 -4.88
CA VAL A 221 -13.85 1.30 -3.50
C VAL A 221 -12.88 0.13 -3.47
N ILE A 222 -11.92 0.18 -2.56
CA ILE A 222 -11.12 -0.98 -2.18
C ILE A 222 -11.58 -1.48 -0.82
N SER A 223 -11.73 -2.81 -0.73
CA SER A 223 -12.16 -3.49 0.47
C SER A 223 -11.20 -4.61 0.82
N ILE A 224 -10.92 -4.76 2.11
CA ILE A 224 -10.11 -5.83 2.67
C ILE A 224 -11.00 -6.58 3.67
N ASN A 225 -11.27 -7.84 3.39
CA ASN A 225 -11.96 -8.74 4.31
C ASN A 225 -10.93 -9.36 5.26
N THR A 226 -10.99 -9.02 6.54
CA THR A 226 -9.98 -9.44 7.52
C THR A 226 -10.11 -10.91 7.92
N ASN A 227 -11.24 -11.55 7.61
CA ASN A 227 -11.46 -12.98 7.84
C ASN A 227 -10.82 -13.85 6.74
N ILE A 228 -10.44 -13.26 5.61
CA ILE A 228 -9.79 -13.98 4.51
C ILE A 228 -8.29 -13.71 4.60
N ALA A 229 -7.56 -14.75 4.97
CA ALA A 229 -6.14 -14.67 5.31
C ALA A 229 -5.20 -14.61 4.08
N GLY A 230 -5.71 -14.26 2.90
CA GLY A 230 -5.01 -14.31 1.63
C GLY A 230 -5.38 -13.17 0.69
N ALA A 231 -4.67 -13.06 -0.43
CA ALA A 231 -4.84 -12.02 -1.44
C ALA A 231 -6.27 -11.92 -2.00
N ASP A 232 -7.04 -13.02 -1.94
CA ASP A 232 -8.46 -13.08 -2.33
C ASP A 232 -9.38 -12.23 -1.43
N GLY A 233 -8.91 -11.86 -0.23
CA GLY A 233 -9.62 -10.96 0.68
C GLY A 233 -9.62 -9.51 0.21
N ILE A 234 -8.85 -9.17 -0.83
CA ILE A 234 -8.71 -7.81 -1.37
C ILE A 234 -9.55 -7.68 -2.63
N VAL A 235 -10.58 -6.85 -2.57
CA VAL A 235 -11.51 -6.63 -3.69
C VAL A 235 -11.60 -5.15 -3.99
N SER A 236 -11.45 -4.80 -5.27
CA SER A 236 -11.79 -3.47 -5.80
C SER A 236 -13.10 -3.56 -6.58
N ARG A 237 -13.95 -2.53 -6.44
CA ARG A 237 -15.20 -2.40 -7.19
C ARG A 237 -15.47 -0.94 -7.50
N ASP A 238 -16.32 -0.69 -8.48
CA ASP A 238 -16.83 0.65 -8.70
C ASP A 238 -17.76 1.06 -7.55
N ALA A 239 -17.65 2.31 -7.11
CA ALA A 239 -18.49 2.88 -6.07
C ALA A 239 -19.91 3.12 -6.61
N ALA A 240 -20.93 2.86 -5.79
CA ALA A 240 -22.27 3.28 -6.11
C ALA A 240 -22.39 4.82 -6.07
N ALA A 241 -23.37 5.36 -6.78
CA ALA A 241 -23.59 6.81 -6.81
C ALA A 241 -23.78 7.37 -5.39
N GLY A 242 -22.95 8.34 -5.00
CA GLY A 242 -22.98 8.96 -3.67
C GLY A 242 -22.38 8.12 -2.54
N GLU A 243 -21.85 6.93 -2.83
CA GLU A 243 -21.20 6.09 -1.83
C GLU A 243 -19.86 6.68 -1.38
N CYS A 244 -19.08 7.21 -2.33
CA CYS A 244 -17.79 7.86 -2.07
C CYS A 244 -17.85 9.37 -2.33
N PRO A 245 -16.98 10.17 -1.67
CA PRO A 245 -16.84 11.61 -1.86
C PRO A 245 -16.53 12.06 -3.28
#